data_AF-A0A0G1B6V3-F1
#
_entry.id   AF-A0A0G1B6V3-F1
#
_cell.length_a   1.000
_cell.length_b   1.000
_cell.length_c   1.000
_cell.angle_alpha   90.00
_cell.angle_beta   90.00
_cell.angle_gamma   90.00
#
_symmetry.space_group_name_H-M   'P 1'
#
loop_
_entity.id
_entity.type
_entity.pdbx_description
1 polymer ?
#
loop_
_entity_poly.entity_id
_entity_poly.type
_entity_poly.pdbx_seq_one_letter_code
_entity_poly.pdbx_strand_id
1 'polypeptide(L)'
;MKVSKTKYKDEELEKILNPLSKGATHIVASPKTIDELISKGINIEEKFITYEEYFENLITQKRKNAVGLLRQLPLLDNSIANSVISAIYEEIRASFGLGIFTSTIFNSIVLLEYAMRIRLYNKRLENDPNSKWEDTEKLKMKQLISQLKRQKIIDKTGQEQLDSFNDKFRNPYLHINIHKMIQGIYANNVMKVDINTRKVTEENEIDVSKYPHMWFLAKNFYDRSYVMHVLQFCIGWTNDLLKKNSEGR
;
A
#
# COMPACT_ATOMS: atom_id res chain seq x y z
N MET A 1 -29.97 -12.68 -13.98
CA MET A 1 -30.02 -13.96 -13.24
C MET A 1 -31.36 -14.08 -12.54
N LYS A 2 -32.00 -15.26 -12.59
CA LYS A 2 -33.31 -15.49 -11.96
C LYS A 2 -33.17 -15.40 -10.44
N VAL A 3 -33.88 -14.45 -9.85
CA VAL A 3 -34.07 -14.32 -8.40
C VAL A 3 -34.81 -15.57 -7.91
N SER A 4 -34.11 -16.42 -7.18
CA SER A 4 -34.73 -17.47 -6.36
C SER A 4 -35.59 -16.77 -5.31
N LYS A 5 -36.91 -16.91 -5.40
CA LYS A 5 -37.84 -16.47 -4.35
C LYS A 5 -37.60 -17.34 -3.11
N THR A 6 -36.80 -16.85 -2.17
CA THR A 6 -36.72 -17.43 -0.82
C THR A 6 -38.07 -17.27 -0.13
N LYS A 7 -38.54 -18.37 0.48
CA LYS A 7 -39.90 -18.53 1.03
C LYS A 7 -40.03 -18.01 2.47
N TYR A 8 -38.96 -17.47 3.07
CA TYR A 8 -38.94 -16.94 4.42
C TYR A 8 -37.92 -15.80 4.50
N LYS A 9 -38.36 -14.61 4.91
CA LYS A 9 -37.51 -13.44 5.17
C LYS A 9 -37.32 -13.33 6.68
N ASP A 10 -36.09 -13.37 7.17
CA ASP A 10 -35.79 -13.18 8.60
C ASP A 10 -35.87 -11.70 8.98
N GLU A 11 -37.08 -11.20 9.20
CA GLU A 11 -37.36 -9.79 9.52
C GLU A 11 -36.70 -9.31 10.82
N GLU A 12 -36.50 -10.21 11.79
CA GLU A 12 -35.84 -9.87 13.06
C GLU A 12 -34.34 -9.65 12.86
N LEU A 13 -33.68 -10.53 12.10
CA LEU A 13 -32.27 -10.35 11.76
C LEU A 13 -32.06 -9.08 10.92
N GLU A 14 -32.98 -8.77 10.00
CA GLU A 14 -32.95 -7.53 9.21
C GLU A 14 -33.08 -6.28 10.10
N LYS A 15 -33.95 -6.30 11.10
CA LYS A 15 -34.09 -5.22 12.10
C LYS A 15 -32.84 -4.99 12.94
N ILE A 16 -32.01 -6.03 13.14
CA ILE A 16 -30.72 -5.92 13.84
C ILE A 16 -29.64 -5.35 12.90
N LEU A 17 -29.56 -5.87 11.67
CA LEU A 17 -28.50 -5.52 10.73
C LEU A 17 -28.64 -4.09 10.19
N ASN A 18 -29.86 -3.61 9.91
CA ASN A 18 -30.09 -2.30 9.28
C ASN A 18 -29.64 -1.09 10.11
N PRO A 19 -29.86 -1.02 11.44
CA PRO A 19 -29.32 0.05 12.26
C PRO A 19 -27.79 0.01 12.36
N LEU A 20 -27.22 -1.19 12.53
CA LEU A 20 -25.77 -1.38 12.65
C LEU A 20 -25.04 -1.00 11.35
N SER A 21 -25.61 -1.34 10.20
CA SER A 21 -25.01 -1.04 8.90
C SER A 21 -24.96 0.46 8.60
N LYS A 22 -25.94 1.25 9.08
CA LYS A 22 -25.97 2.71 8.89
C LYS A 22 -24.85 3.45 9.64
N GLY A 23 -24.41 2.92 10.78
CA GLY A 23 -23.32 3.49 11.58
C GLY A 23 -21.94 2.94 11.21
N ALA A 24 -21.88 1.86 10.44
CA ALA A 24 -20.63 1.20 10.11
C ALA A 24 -19.85 1.94 9.02
N THR A 25 -18.54 2.10 9.22
CA THR A 25 -17.65 2.58 8.15
C THR A 25 -17.35 1.49 7.11
N HIS A 26 -17.33 0.23 7.56
CA HIS A 26 -17.09 -0.95 6.74
C HIS A 26 -17.90 -2.11 7.31
N ILE A 27 -18.37 -2.99 6.43
CA ILE A 27 -19.05 -4.23 6.79
C ILE A 27 -18.28 -5.35 6.09
N VAL A 28 -17.92 -6.38 6.84
CA VAL A 28 -17.16 -7.52 6.35
C VAL A 28 -17.84 -8.81 6.78
N ALA A 29 -17.87 -9.80 5.89
CA ALA A 29 -18.47 -11.10 6.13
C ALA A 29 -17.70 -12.17 5.36
N SER A 30 -17.70 -13.40 5.86
CA SER A 30 -17.17 -14.54 5.10
C SER A 30 -18.12 -14.89 3.93
N PRO A 31 -17.63 -15.50 2.84
CA PRO A 31 -18.50 -15.95 1.75
C PRO A 31 -19.65 -16.84 2.23
N LYS A 32 -19.35 -17.78 3.14
CA LYS A 32 -20.35 -18.64 3.78
C LYS A 32 -21.43 -17.83 4.52
N THR A 33 -21.02 -16.79 5.26
CA THR A 33 -21.96 -15.92 5.99
C THR A 33 -22.87 -15.16 5.03
N ILE A 34 -22.33 -14.69 3.89
CA ILE A 34 -23.10 -14.02 2.83
C ILE A 34 -24.14 -14.99 2.25
N ASP A 35 -23.74 -16.21 1.91
CA ASP A 35 -24.66 -17.24 1.40
C ASP A 35 -25.77 -17.58 2.41
N GLU A 36 -25.43 -17.70 3.69
CA GLU A 36 -26.41 -17.93 4.76
C GLU A 36 -27.38 -16.76 4.90
N LEU A 37 -26.91 -15.51 4.86
CA LEU A 37 -27.77 -14.32 4.90
C LEU A 37 -28.75 -14.29 3.72
N ILE A 38 -28.27 -14.57 2.50
CA ILE A 38 -29.10 -14.67 1.29
C ILE A 38 -30.15 -15.77 1.45
N SER A 39 -29.76 -16.93 1.98
CA SER A 39 -30.68 -18.05 2.23
C SER A 39 -31.79 -17.71 3.24
N LYS A 40 -31.51 -16.79 4.18
CA LYS A 40 -32.47 -16.24 5.16
C LYS A 40 -33.33 -15.10 4.61
N GLY A 41 -33.24 -14.82 3.30
CA GLY A 41 -33.98 -13.75 2.65
C GLY A 41 -33.48 -12.35 3.01
N ILE A 42 -32.28 -12.21 3.60
CA ILE A 42 -31.66 -10.90 3.81
C ILE A 42 -31.14 -10.41 2.47
N ASN A 43 -31.68 -9.29 2.02
CA ASN A 43 -31.32 -8.69 0.74
C ASN A 43 -29.96 -7.99 0.87
N ILE A 44 -28.91 -8.63 0.38
CA ILE A 44 -27.59 -8.01 0.23
C ILE A 44 -27.57 -7.35 -1.15
N GLU A 45 -28.05 -6.11 -1.22
CA GLU A 45 -27.94 -5.32 -2.43
C GLU A 45 -26.53 -4.75 -2.53
N GLU A 46 -25.79 -5.18 -3.54
CA GLU A 46 -24.66 -4.39 -4.01
C GLU A 46 -25.25 -3.07 -4.53
N LYS A 47 -24.97 -1.95 -3.84
CA LYS A 47 -25.38 -0.63 -4.32
C LYS A 47 -24.67 -0.37 -5.64
N PHE A 48 -25.35 -0.65 -6.74
CA PHE A 48 -24.88 -0.24 -8.04
C PHE A 48 -25.07 1.28 -8.17
N ILE A 49 -24.00 2.00 -7.89
CA ILE A 49 -23.83 3.41 -8.27
C ILE A 49 -23.37 3.45 -9.72
N THR A 50 -23.80 4.45 -10.49
CA THR A 50 -23.30 4.58 -11.86
C THR A 50 -21.81 4.88 -11.85
N TYR A 51 -21.11 4.63 -12.96
CA TYR A 51 -19.68 4.95 -13.04
C TYR A 51 -19.42 6.44 -12.86
N GLU A 52 -20.33 7.30 -13.34
CA GLU A 52 -20.29 8.74 -13.15
C GLU A 52 -20.45 9.12 -11.68
N GLU A 53 -21.43 8.54 -10.98
CA GLU A 53 -21.65 8.80 -9.56
C GLU A 53 -20.47 8.30 -8.71
N TYR A 54 -19.93 7.12 -9.03
CA TYR A 54 -18.72 6.60 -8.40
C TYR A 54 -17.54 7.56 -8.60
N PHE A 55 -17.33 8.03 -9.83
CA PHE A 55 -16.22 8.92 -10.16
C PHE A 55 -16.33 10.27 -9.45
N GLU A 56 -17.52 10.88 -9.43
CA GLU A 56 -17.76 12.16 -8.72
C GLU A 56 -17.55 12.03 -7.21
N ASN A 57 -18.04 10.93 -6.62
CA ASN A 57 -17.80 10.63 -5.21
C ASN A 57 -16.31 10.44 -4.92
N LEU A 58 -15.61 9.71 -5.80
CA LEU A 58 -14.17 9.51 -5.69
C LEU A 58 -13.41 10.84 -5.73
N ILE A 59 -13.67 11.70 -6.72
CA ILE A 59 -13.03 13.01 -6.83
C ILE A 59 -13.29 13.85 -5.59
N THR A 60 -14.55 13.93 -5.15
CA THR A 60 -14.94 14.75 -4.00
C THR A 60 -14.22 14.30 -2.73
N GLN A 61 -14.19 12.98 -2.47
CA GLN A 61 -13.50 12.42 -1.31
C GLN A 61 -11.99 12.65 -1.38
N LYS A 62 -11.35 12.44 -2.54
CA LYS A 62 -9.89 12.59 -2.69
C LYS A 62 -9.47 14.06 -2.60
N ARG A 63 -10.19 14.97 -3.26
CA ARG A 63 -9.90 16.41 -3.29
C ARG A 63 -9.83 17.01 -1.89
N LYS A 64 -10.70 16.57 -0.97
CA LYS A 64 -10.76 17.10 0.41
C LYS A 64 -9.42 17.04 1.15
N ASN A 65 -8.62 16.00 0.91
CA ASN A 65 -7.38 15.75 1.63
C ASN A 65 -6.12 15.95 0.78
N ALA A 66 -6.26 16.07 -0.55
CA ALA A 66 -5.13 16.05 -1.48
C ALA A 66 -4.07 17.11 -1.19
N VAL A 67 -4.48 18.37 -1.01
CA VAL A 67 -3.54 19.47 -0.70
C VAL A 67 -2.83 19.23 0.63
N GLY A 68 -3.53 18.71 1.63
CA GLY A 68 -2.96 18.41 2.94
C GLY A 68 -1.91 17.30 2.89
N LEU A 69 -2.14 16.28 2.06
CA LEU A 69 -1.17 15.22 1.80
C LEU A 69 0.03 15.76 1.04
N LEU A 70 -0.18 16.44 -0.09
CA LEU A 70 0.89 16.94 -0.95
C LEU A 70 1.87 17.88 -0.24
N ARG A 71 1.40 18.65 0.75
CA ARG A 71 2.28 19.50 1.59
C ARG A 71 3.28 18.72 2.44
N GLN A 72 3.03 17.44 2.71
CA GLN A 72 3.89 16.56 3.50
C GLN A 72 4.83 15.73 2.62
N LEU A 73 4.66 15.75 1.31
CA LEU A 73 5.45 14.94 0.40
C LEU A 73 6.94 15.34 0.47
N PRO A 74 7.87 14.39 0.72
CA PRO A 74 9.29 14.69 0.73
C PRO A 74 9.75 15.19 -0.63
N LEU A 75 10.57 16.24 -0.67
CA LEU A 75 11.02 16.84 -1.92
C LEU A 75 12.14 16.02 -2.58
N LEU A 76 11.97 15.75 -3.86
CA LEU A 76 13.07 15.31 -4.73
C LEU A 76 14.02 16.48 -4.99
N ASP A 77 15.32 16.23 -4.93
CA ASP A 77 16.32 17.25 -5.24
C ASP A 77 16.34 17.57 -6.74
N ASN A 78 16.19 18.85 -7.10
CA ASN A 78 16.17 19.29 -8.50
C ASN A 78 17.48 19.00 -9.25
N SER A 79 18.62 18.90 -8.55
CA SER A 79 19.92 18.64 -9.16
C SER A 79 20.08 17.22 -9.70
N ILE A 80 19.26 16.28 -9.22
CA ILE A 80 19.28 14.87 -9.65
C ILE A 80 18.18 14.54 -10.65
N ALA A 81 17.31 15.49 -10.96
CA ALA A 81 16.15 15.28 -11.81
C ALA A 81 16.57 14.94 -13.25
N ASN A 82 16.06 13.81 -13.75
CA ASN A 82 16.10 13.44 -15.17
C ASN A 82 14.71 12.97 -15.59
N SER A 83 14.48 12.74 -16.90
CA SER A 83 13.16 12.39 -17.42
C SER A 83 12.51 11.20 -16.70
N VAL A 84 13.28 10.17 -16.36
CA VAL A 84 12.76 8.96 -15.71
C VAL A 84 12.49 9.19 -14.23
N ILE A 85 13.42 9.81 -13.50
CA ILE A 85 13.27 10.13 -12.07
C ILE A 85 12.08 11.06 -11.87
N SER A 86 11.96 12.10 -12.70
CA SER A 86 10.85 13.05 -12.64
C SER A 86 9.52 12.36 -12.95
N ALA A 87 9.46 11.48 -13.95
CA ALA A 87 8.23 10.74 -14.27
C ALA A 87 7.78 9.85 -13.10
N ILE A 88 8.70 9.07 -12.51
CA ILE A 88 8.36 8.22 -11.35
C ILE A 88 7.94 9.07 -10.15
N TYR A 89 8.61 10.20 -9.91
CA TYR A 89 8.28 11.10 -8.81
C TYR A 89 6.92 11.80 -9.01
N GLU A 90 6.54 12.13 -10.24
CA GLU A 90 5.21 12.65 -10.54
C GLU A 90 4.11 11.60 -10.32
N GLU A 91 4.35 10.32 -10.64
CA GLU A 91 3.46 9.21 -10.29
C GLU A 91 3.30 9.04 -8.77
N ILE A 92 4.40 9.19 -8.02
CA ILE A 92 4.38 9.23 -6.55
C ILE A 92 3.51 10.40 -6.08
N ARG A 93 3.72 11.60 -6.62
CA ARG A 93 2.97 12.81 -6.22
C ARG A 93 1.48 12.66 -6.51
N ALA A 94 1.11 12.20 -7.70
CA ALA A 94 -0.28 11.99 -8.10
C ALA A 94 -0.98 10.94 -7.22
N SER A 95 -0.37 9.75 -7.09
CA SER A 95 -0.92 8.68 -6.26
C SER A 95 -1.05 9.09 -4.79
N PHE A 96 -0.06 9.79 -4.23
CA PHE A 96 -0.08 10.23 -2.84
C PHE A 96 -1.14 11.30 -2.60
N GLY A 97 -1.23 12.30 -3.48
CA GLY A 97 -2.26 13.34 -3.42
C GLY A 97 -3.67 12.76 -3.52
N LEU A 98 -3.87 11.71 -4.30
CA LEU A 98 -5.14 10.99 -4.41
C LEU A 98 -5.35 9.95 -3.28
N GLY A 99 -4.42 9.83 -2.33
CA GLY A 99 -4.51 8.85 -1.24
C GLY A 99 -4.54 7.40 -1.73
N ILE A 100 -3.89 7.11 -2.85
CA ILE A 100 -3.70 5.76 -3.43
C ILE A 100 -2.36 5.23 -2.89
N PHE A 101 -2.30 5.03 -1.58
CA PHE A 101 -1.05 4.75 -0.86
C PHE A 101 -0.35 3.48 -1.33
N THR A 102 -1.09 2.47 -1.80
CA THR A 102 -0.49 1.26 -2.36
C THR A 102 0.42 1.59 -3.55
N SER A 103 -0.07 2.42 -4.46
CA SER A 103 0.66 2.87 -5.65
C SER A 103 1.81 3.80 -5.27
N THR A 104 1.60 4.69 -4.30
CA THR A 104 2.65 5.55 -3.75
C THR A 104 3.84 4.73 -3.21
N ILE A 105 3.57 3.72 -2.38
CA ILE A 105 4.61 2.84 -1.82
C ILE A 105 5.34 2.09 -2.95
N PHE A 106 4.61 1.53 -3.91
CA PHE A 106 5.20 0.80 -5.02
C PHE A 106 6.14 1.69 -5.84
N ASN A 107 5.66 2.85 -6.28
CA ASN A 107 6.45 3.79 -7.08
C ASN A 107 7.64 4.35 -6.29
N SER A 108 7.52 4.52 -4.97
CA SER A 108 8.65 4.90 -4.10
C SER A 108 9.75 3.85 -4.09
N ILE A 109 9.41 2.56 -4.03
CA ILE A 109 10.39 1.46 -4.12
C ILE A 109 11.04 1.45 -5.51
N VAL A 110 10.24 1.62 -6.57
CA VAL A 110 10.75 1.69 -7.96
C VAL A 110 11.74 2.84 -8.12
N LEU A 111 11.43 4.02 -7.58
CA LEU A 111 12.32 5.19 -7.60
C LEU A 111 13.68 4.89 -6.94
N LEU A 112 13.66 4.27 -5.76
CA LEU A 112 14.88 3.88 -5.04
C LEU A 112 15.69 2.85 -5.84
N GLU A 113 15.05 1.79 -6.32
CA GLU A 113 15.73 0.75 -7.11
C GLU A 113 16.36 1.33 -8.38
N TYR A 114 15.66 2.24 -9.07
CA TYR A 114 16.18 2.93 -10.25
C TYR A 114 17.38 3.82 -9.92
N ALA A 115 17.30 4.61 -8.84
CA ALA A 115 18.40 5.47 -8.40
C ALA A 115 19.66 4.66 -8.05
N MET A 116 19.49 3.55 -7.33
CA MET A 116 20.58 2.61 -7.02
C MET A 116 21.24 2.05 -8.28
N ARG A 117 20.44 1.70 -9.31
CA ARG A 117 20.95 1.20 -10.60
C ARG A 117 21.74 2.24 -11.35
N ILE A 118 21.18 3.44 -11.52
CA ILE A 118 21.89 4.54 -12.18
C ILE A 118 23.21 4.81 -11.46
N ARG A 119 23.18 4.91 -10.12
CA ARG A 119 24.38 5.24 -9.37
C ARG A 119 25.46 4.18 -9.55
N LEU A 120 25.10 2.90 -9.49
CA LEU A 120 26.02 1.80 -9.73
C LEU A 120 26.54 1.79 -11.16
N TYR A 121 25.68 2.00 -12.14
CA TYR A 121 26.04 2.03 -13.56
C TYR A 121 27.02 3.17 -13.87
N ASN A 122 26.74 4.38 -13.40
CA ASN A 122 27.65 5.51 -13.54
C ASN A 122 29.01 5.22 -12.90
N LYS A 123 29.02 4.58 -11.72
CA LYS A 123 30.26 4.19 -11.06
C LYS A 123 31.04 3.13 -11.84
N ARG A 124 30.35 2.22 -12.54
CA ARG A 124 30.96 1.23 -13.42
C ARG A 124 31.55 1.88 -14.66
N LEU A 125 30.85 2.83 -15.29
CA LEU A 125 31.37 3.61 -16.43
C LEU A 125 32.62 4.42 -16.09
N GLU A 126 32.71 4.97 -14.88
CA GLU A 126 33.93 5.63 -14.39
C GLU A 126 35.16 4.70 -14.40
N ASN A 127 34.95 3.40 -14.16
CA ASN A 127 36.00 2.39 -14.06
C ASN A 127 36.26 1.65 -15.39
N ASP A 128 35.19 1.41 -16.17
CA ASP A 128 35.20 0.73 -17.46
C ASP A 128 34.16 1.37 -18.40
N PRO A 129 34.60 2.16 -19.40
CA PRO A 129 33.73 2.82 -20.37
C PRO A 129 32.87 1.87 -21.22
N ASN A 130 33.21 0.58 -21.29
CA ASN A 130 32.44 -0.43 -22.04
C ASN A 130 31.35 -1.11 -21.19
N SER A 131 31.17 -0.68 -19.94
CA SER A 131 30.13 -1.20 -19.05
C SER A 131 28.75 -1.06 -19.69
N LYS A 132 27.98 -2.16 -19.68
CA LYS A 132 26.64 -2.22 -20.26
C LYS A 132 25.56 -1.97 -19.22
N TRP A 133 24.50 -1.26 -19.60
CA TRP A 133 23.37 -0.98 -18.71
C TRP A 133 22.67 -2.27 -18.27
N GLU A 134 22.52 -3.21 -19.19
CA GLU A 134 21.78 -4.47 -19.03
C GLU A 134 22.36 -5.33 -17.89
N ASP A 135 23.67 -5.23 -17.63
CA ASP A 135 24.36 -5.95 -16.55
C ASP A 135 24.03 -5.37 -15.16
N THR A 136 23.58 -4.12 -15.10
CA THR A 136 23.16 -3.44 -13.87
C THR A 136 21.64 -3.56 -13.70
N GLU A 137 20.89 -3.48 -14.79
CA GLU A 137 19.44 -3.60 -14.82
C GLU A 137 18.93 -4.93 -14.25
N LYS A 138 19.57 -6.05 -14.62
CA LYS A 138 19.14 -7.40 -14.22
C LYS A 138 19.38 -7.74 -12.74
N LEU A 139 20.11 -6.91 -12.00
CA LEU A 139 20.45 -7.19 -10.60
C LEU A 139 19.20 -7.13 -9.72
N LYS A 140 18.96 -8.15 -8.90
CA LYS A 140 17.91 -8.07 -7.86
C LYS A 140 18.36 -7.13 -6.73
N MET A 141 17.41 -6.61 -5.94
CA MET A 141 17.68 -5.64 -4.86
C MET A 141 18.85 -6.06 -3.94
N LYS A 142 18.89 -7.30 -3.44
CA LYS A 142 20.03 -7.79 -2.62
C LYS A 142 21.37 -7.73 -3.34
N GLN A 143 21.40 -8.10 -4.62
CA GLN A 143 22.62 -8.03 -5.42
C GLN A 143 23.03 -6.58 -5.65
N LEU A 144 22.06 -5.69 -5.88
CA LEU A 144 22.29 -4.27 -6.07
C LEU A 144 22.91 -3.64 -4.81
N ILE A 145 22.36 -3.91 -3.62
CA ILE A 145 22.91 -3.45 -2.34
C ILE A 145 24.37 -3.93 -2.15
N SER A 146 24.61 -5.23 -2.37
CA SER A 146 25.96 -5.81 -2.27
C SER A 146 26.96 -5.17 -3.24
N GLN A 147 26.52 -4.87 -4.47
CA GLN A 147 27.38 -4.22 -5.47
C GLN A 147 27.66 -2.75 -5.12
N LEU A 148 26.66 -2.00 -4.63
CA LEU A 148 26.88 -0.63 -4.13
C LEU A 148 27.91 -0.61 -3.01
N LYS A 149 27.83 -1.56 -2.08
CA LYS A 149 28.82 -1.71 -1.00
C LYS A 149 30.21 -2.02 -1.54
N ARG A 150 30.32 -2.98 -2.46
CA ARG A 150 31.59 -3.39 -3.07
C ARG A 150 32.26 -2.23 -3.82
N GLN A 151 31.48 -1.38 -4.47
CA GLN A 151 31.95 -0.18 -5.15
C GLN A 151 32.17 1.01 -4.20
N LYS A 152 32.04 0.83 -2.89
CA LYS A 152 32.16 1.86 -1.85
C LYS A 152 31.23 3.06 -2.06
N ILE A 153 30.10 2.86 -2.71
CA ILE A 153 29.05 3.89 -2.86
C ILE A 153 28.29 4.06 -1.54
N ILE A 154 28.11 2.95 -0.80
CA ILE A 154 27.51 2.94 0.53
C ILE A 154 28.49 2.33 1.53
N ASP A 155 28.37 2.74 2.79
CA ASP A 155 29.13 2.19 3.90
C ASP A 155 28.40 0.96 4.51
N LYS A 156 28.88 0.48 5.67
CA LYS A 156 28.30 -0.72 6.31
C LYS A 156 26.91 -0.41 6.87
N THR A 157 26.76 0.76 7.50
CA THR A 157 25.49 1.24 8.05
C THR A 157 24.42 1.35 6.96
N GLY A 158 24.77 1.94 5.82
CA GLY A 158 23.88 2.07 4.67
C GLY A 158 23.48 0.72 4.08
N GLN A 159 24.40 -0.25 4.02
CA GLN A 159 24.07 -1.61 3.64
C GLN A 159 23.04 -2.23 4.61
N GLU A 160 23.28 -2.16 5.92
CA GLU A 160 22.39 -2.73 6.93
C GLU A 160 20.98 -2.12 6.87
N GLN A 161 20.88 -0.81 6.64
CA GLN A 161 19.60 -0.11 6.47
C GLN A 161 18.84 -0.59 5.23
N LEU A 162 19.52 -0.67 4.07
CA LEU A 162 18.91 -1.13 2.82
C LEU A 162 18.55 -2.61 2.86
N ASP A 163 19.38 -3.46 3.45
CA ASP A 163 19.10 -4.89 3.65
C ASP A 163 17.89 -5.08 4.58
N SER A 164 17.82 -4.33 5.68
CA SER A 164 16.67 -4.33 6.59
C SER A 164 15.40 -3.87 5.89
N PHE A 165 15.45 -2.78 5.11
CA PHE A 165 14.32 -2.31 4.31
C PHE A 165 13.88 -3.38 3.29
N ASN A 166 14.83 -4.01 2.60
CA ASN A 166 14.55 -5.05 1.62
C ASN A 166 13.85 -6.27 2.25
N ASP A 167 14.38 -6.77 3.37
CA ASP A 167 13.94 -8.03 3.97
C ASP A 167 12.69 -7.87 4.82
N LYS A 168 12.57 -6.77 5.57
CA LYS A 168 11.45 -6.55 6.49
C LYS A 168 10.27 -5.83 5.85
N PHE A 169 10.48 -5.08 4.76
CA PHE A 169 9.43 -4.27 4.14
C PHE A 169 9.23 -4.58 2.66
N ARG A 170 10.19 -4.25 1.78
CA ARG A 170 10.01 -4.30 0.31
C ARG A 170 9.61 -5.69 -0.18
N ASN A 171 10.30 -6.75 0.26
CA ASN A 171 9.98 -8.11 -0.19
C ASN A 171 8.62 -8.60 0.32
N PRO A 172 8.30 -8.52 1.63
CA PRO A 172 6.94 -8.80 2.09
C PRO A 172 5.88 -8.03 1.30
N TYR A 173 6.11 -6.73 1.08
CA TYR A 173 5.19 -5.83 0.40
C TYR A 173 4.93 -6.24 -1.06
N LEU A 174 5.98 -6.39 -1.86
CA LEU A 174 5.87 -6.67 -3.30
C LEU A 174 5.47 -8.12 -3.61
N HIS A 175 5.67 -9.05 -2.68
CA HIS A 175 5.16 -10.41 -2.79
C HIS A 175 3.76 -10.59 -2.17
N ILE A 176 3.09 -9.48 -1.83
CA ILE A 176 1.70 -9.47 -1.32
C ILE A 176 1.57 -10.42 -0.11
N ASN A 177 2.57 -10.45 0.77
CA ASN A 177 2.49 -11.21 2.01
C ASN A 177 1.64 -10.44 3.03
N ILE A 178 0.35 -10.26 2.72
CA ILE A 178 -0.59 -9.43 3.47
C ILE A 178 -0.63 -9.88 4.92
N HIS A 179 -0.64 -11.20 5.16
CA HIS A 179 -0.60 -11.76 6.51
C HIS A 179 0.58 -11.23 7.34
N LYS A 180 1.81 -11.19 6.79
CA LYS A 180 2.97 -10.60 7.50
C LYS A 180 2.84 -9.10 7.72
N MET A 181 2.19 -8.36 6.82
CA MET A 181 2.03 -6.90 6.95
C MET A 181 1.03 -6.53 8.05
N ILE A 182 -0.05 -7.29 8.17
CA ILE A 182 -1.14 -7.01 9.11
C ILE A 182 -0.97 -7.69 10.47
N GLN A 183 0.13 -8.43 10.67
CA GLN A 183 0.47 -9.01 11.97
C GLN A 183 0.61 -7.90 13.02
N GLY A 184 -0.09 -8.08 14.15
CA GLY A 184 -0.12 -7.09 15.24
C GLY A 184 -1.07 -5.92 15.01
N ILE A 185 -1.89 -5.93 13.94
CA ILE A 185 -3.01 -5.00 13.78
C ILE A 185 -4.24 -5.58 14.47
N TYR A 186 -4.78 -4.82 15.42
CA TYR A 186 -5.96 -5.21 16.18
C TYR A 186 -7.11 -4.25 15.89
N ALA A 187 -8.30 -4.80 15.66
CA ALA A 187 -9.52 -4.03 15.52
C ALA A 187 -10.24 -3.91 16.86
N ASN A 188 -10.71 -2.70 17.16
CA ASN A 188 -11.45 -2.36 18.38
C ASN A 188 -12.86 -1.88 18.04
N ASN A 189 -13.76 -1.99 19.01
CA ASN A 189 -15.17 -1.60 18.93
C ASN A 189 -15.87 -2.22 17.71
N VAL A 190 -15.58 -3.49 17.43
CA VAL A 190 -16.15 -4.19 16.28
C VAL A 190 -17.50 -4.78 16.70
N MET A 191 -18.56 -4.26 16.09
CA MET A 191 -19.89 -4.85 16.24
C MET A 191 -19.97 -6.15 15.44
N LYS A 192 -20.09 -7.27 16.14
CA LYS A 192 -20.25 -8.60 15.56
C LYS A 192 -21.68 -9.09 15.77
N VAL A 193 -22.25 -9.63 14.70
CA VAL A 193 -23.59 -10.23 14.70
C VAL A 193 -23.45 -11.70 14.36
N ASP A 194 -23.85 -12.57 15.29
CA ASP A 194 -24.04 -13.98 14.99
C ASP A 194 -25.39 -14.16 14.28
N ILE A 195 -25.34 -14.54 13.00
CA ILE A 195 -26.54 -14.62 12.15
C ILE A 195 -27.47 -15.78 12.53
N ASN A 196 -27.02 -16.74 13.34
CA ASN A 196 -27.80 -17.90 13.77
C ASN A 196 -28.42 -17.69 15.15
N THR A 197 -27.67 -17.10 16.08
CA THR A 197 -28.17 -16.81 17.44
C THR A 197 -28.77 -15.41 17.56
N ARG A 198 -28.59 -14.55 16.55
CA ARG A 198 -28.99 -13.13 16.52
C ARG A 198 -28.34 -12.29 17.63
N LYS A 199 -27.31 -12.84 18.28
CA LYS A 199 -26.58 -12.15 19.34
C LYS A 199 -25.69 -11.08 18.71
N VAL A 200 -25.80 -9.87 19.25
CA VAL A 200 -24.89 -8.77 18.95
C VAL A 200 -23.87 -8.67 20.08
N THR A 201 -22.60 -8.65 19.73
CA THR A 201 -21.50 -8.46 20.68
C THR A 201 -20.57 -7.39 20.15
N GLU A 202 -20.04 -6.58 21.06
CA GLU A 202 -18.91 -5.70 20.77
C GLU A 202 -17.63 -6.47 21.11
N GLU A 203 -16.76 -6.63 20.12
CA GLU A 203 -15.46 -7.28 20.28
C GLU A 203 -14.33 -6.24 20.17
N ASN A 204 -13.37 -6.36 21.09
CA ASN A 204 -12.16 -5.55 21.16
C ASN A 204 -10.93 -6.44 20.97
N GLU A 205 -9.82 -5.83 20.56
CA GLU A 205 -8.55 -6.53 20.34
C GLU A 205 -8.66 -7.73 19.39
N ILE A 206 -9.48 -7.61 18.34
CA ILE A 206 -9.57 -8.64 17.30
C ILE A 206 -8.30 -8.62 16.47
N ASP A 207 -7.51 -9.68 16.56
CA ASP A 207 -6.37 -9.92 15.67
C ASP A 207 -6.86 -10.13 14.23
N VAL A 208 -6.73 -9.09 13.41
CA VAL A 208 -7.23 -9.10 12.03
C VAL A 208 -6.49 -10.10 11.14
N SER A 209 -5.29 -10.53 11.53
CA SER A 209 -4.52 -11.51 10.76
C SER A 209 -5.19 -12.89 10.75
N LYS A 210 -6.05 -13.18 11.74
CA LYS A 210 -6.79 -14.45 11.84
C LYS A 210 -8.04 -14.49 10.97
N TYR A 211 -8.46 -13.37 10.37
CA TYR A 211 -9.73 -13.25 9.65
C TYR A 211 -9.51 -12.79 8.20
N PRO A 212 -9.49 -13.70 7.20
CA PRO A 212 -9.19 -13.37 5.81
C PRO A 212 -10.05 -12.25 5.21
N HIS A 213 -11.32 -12.16 5.59
CA HIS A 213 -12.23 -11.11 5.13
C HIS A 213 -11.89 -9.70 5.67
N MET A 214 -11.00 -9.60 6.67
CA MET A 214 -10.48 -8.34 7.21
C MET A 214 -9.11 -7.95 6.63
N TRP A 215 -8.42 -8.85 5.93
CA TRP A 215 -7.03 -8.66 5.54
C TRP A 215 -6.80 -7.41 4.68
N PHE A 216 -7.61 -7.20 3.65
CA PHE A 216 -7.48 -6.02 2.79
C PHE A 216 -7.84 -4.71 3.50
N LEU A 217 -8.83 -4.73 4.39
CA LEU A 217 -9.16 -3.57 5.20
C LEU A 217 -7.97 -3.19 6.09
N ALA A 218 -7.40 -4.16 6.80
CA ALA A 218 -6.21 -3.97 7.62
C ALA A 218 -5.00 -3.50 6.79
N LYS A 219 -4.83 -4.02 5.57
CA LYS A 219 -3.79 -3.57 4.64
C LYS A 219 -3.95 -2.09 4.26
N ASN A 220 -5.18 -1.62 4.00
CA ASN A 220 -5.42 -0.20 3.72
C ASN A 220 -5.04 0.70 4.90
N PHE A 221 -5.30 0.27 6.14
CA PHE A 221 -4.84 0.96 7.34
C PHE A 221 -3.31 0.95 7.47
N TYR A 222 -2.69 -0.23 7.27
CA TYR A 222 -1.25 -0.39 7.27
C TYR A 222 -0.58 0.59 6.30
N ASP A 223 -1.00 0.57 5.02
CA ASP A 223 -0.49 1.47 4.00
C ASP A 223 -0.60 2.94 4.39
N ARG A 224 -1.77 3.36 4.86
CA ARG A 224 -2.01 4.74 5.28
C ARG A 224 -1.09 5.16 6.42
N SER A 225 -0.81 4.25 7.35
CA SER A 225 0.08 4.53 8.49
C SER A 225 1.55 4.55 8.09
N TYR A 226 1.94 3.75 7.09
CA TYR A 226 3.35 3.48 6.79
C TYR A 226 3.88 4.25 5.57
N VAL A 227 3.00 4.72 4.67
CA VAL A 227 3.37 5.37 3.41
C VAL A 227 4.37 6.51 3.58
N MET A 228 4.23 7.33 4.62
CA MET A 228 5.14 8.45 4.87
C MET A 228 6.56 7.99 5.23
N HIS A 229 6.69 6.94 6.03
CA HIS A 229 8.00 6.37 6.36
C HIS A 229 8.70 5.81 5.13
N VAL A 230 7.94 5.16 4.23
CA VAL A 230 8.48 4.63 2.97
C VAL A 230 8.90 5.77 2.05
N LEU A 231 8.06 6.80 1.90
CA LEU A 231 8.37 7.97 1.08
C LEU A 231 9.67 8.64 1.55
N GLN A 232 9.77 8.91 2.85
CA GLN A 232 10.96 9.53 3.44
C GLN A 232 12.20 8.68 3.22
N PHE A 233 12.10 7.36 3.44
CA PHE A 233 13.21 6.44 3.23
C PHE A 233 13.64 6.41 1.76
N CYS A 234 12.72 6.16 0.83
CA CYS A 234 13.05 6.01 -0.58
C CYS A 234 13.55 7.31 -1.21
N ILE A 235 12.84 8.43 -1.00
CA ILE A 235 13.22 9.73 -1.58
C ILE A 235 14.52 10.23 -0.96
N GLY A 236 14.72 10.05 0.35
CA GLY A 236 15.97 10.38 1.04
C GLY A 236 17.15 9.64 0.41
N TRP A 237 17.06 8.31 0.31
CA TRP A 237 18.09 7.50 -0.34
C TRP A 237 18.31 7.86 -1.81
N THR A 238 17.25 8.12 -2.57
CA THR A 238 17.37 8.56 -3.97
C THR A 238 18.15 9.87 -4.08
N ASN A 239 17.83 10.86 -3.25
CA ASN A 239 18.55 12.12 -3.18
C ASN A 239 20.03 11.89 -2.83
N ASP A 240 20.31 11.12 -1.78
CA ASP A 240 21.68 10.88 -1.30
C ASP A 240 22.53 10.10 -2.30
N LEU A 241 21.96 9.11 -3.00
CA LEU A 241 22.69 8.30 -3.97
C LEU A 241 23.07 9.08 -5.23
N LEU A 242 22.24 10.03 -5.64
CA LEU A 242 22.37 10.70 -6.93
C LEU A 242 22.90 12.13 -6.84
N LYS A 243 22.88 12.74 -5.65
CA LYS A 243 23.56 14.02 -5.42
C LYS A 243 25.02 13.88 -5.83
N LYS A 244 25.48 14.80 -6.67
CA LYS A 244 26.91 14.91 -6.95
C LYS A 244 27.59 15.32 -5.65
N ASN A 245 28.54 14.51 -5.17
CA ASN A 245 29.47 14.99 -4.16
C ASN A 245 30.17 16.21 -4.76
N SER A 246 29.86 17.38 -4.25
CA SER A 246 30.55 18.63 -4.52
C SER A 246 31.91 18.65 -3.81
N GLU A 247 32.67 17.57 -3.94
CA GLU A 247 34.04 17.45 -3.45
C GLU A 247 34.87 16.75 -4.52
N GLY A 248 35.62 17.57 -5.29
CA GLY A 248 36.79 17.12 -6.02
C GLY A 248 36.65 16.94 -7.52
N ARG A 249 36.34 18.02 -8.26
CA ARG A 249 37.03 18.35 -9.52
C ARG A 249 37.13 19.85 -9.67
#